data_AF-A0AA41DBG2-F1
#
_entry.id   AF-A0AA41DBG2-F1
#
_cell.length_a   1.000
_cell.length_b   1.000
_cell.length_c   1.000
_cell.angle_alpha   90.00
_cell.angle_beta   90.00
_cell.angle_gamma   90.00
#
_symmetry.space_group_name_H-M   'P 1'
#
loop_
_entity.id
_entity.type
_entity.pdbx_description
1 polymer ?
#
loop_
_entity_poly.entity_id
_entity_poly.type
_entity_poly.pdbx_seq_one_letter_code
_entity_poly.pdbx_strand_id
1 'polypeptide(L)'
;MATAEIYADLKRDHDKQREMLKELAELKGDGAKRKKLFEAFRIEIQSHAAAEEESLYATMLGEPELRDDARHSVSEHKEIDDLLGEMMDLDFASDEWESKFFHMRHRYEHHIDEEEEEMFPAAEKELDDATEQKLAEIYETRKPIEAKEAKANPTGGDERD
;
A
#
# COMPACT_ATOMS: atom_id res chain seq x y z
N MET A 1 14.63 18.33 -15.53
CA MET A 1 13.48 18.08 -14.65
C MET A 1 13.24 16.59 -14.78
N ALA A 2 13.22 15.85 -13.67
CA ALA A 2 12.96 14.42 -13.73
C ALA A 2 11.61 14.24 -14.43
N THR A 3 11.57 13.42 -15.48
CA THR A 3 10.30 12.88 -15.98
C THR A 3 9.69 12.15 -14.82
N ALA A 4 8.58 12.66 -14.30
CA ALA A 4 7.88 12.04 -13.20
C ALA A 4 7.13 10.84 -13.78
N GLU A 5 7.51 9.64 -13.37
CA GLU A 5 6.97 8.37 -13.87
C GLU A 5 6.15 7.75 -12.74
N ILE A 6 4.88 8.15 -12.60
CA ILE A 6 4.00 7.71 -11.51
C ILE A 6 4.05 6.19 -11.28
N TYR A 7 4.00 5.39 -12.36
CA TYR A 7 4.08 3.93 -12.25
C TYR A 7 5.45 3.44 -11.78
N ALA A 8 6.54 4.13 -12.13
CA ALA A 8 7.87 3.79 -11.62
C ALA A 8 8.01 4.16 -10.14
N ASP A 9 7.36 5.23 -9.68
CA ASP A 9 7.31 5.59 -8.26
C ASP A 9 6.58 4.52 -7.44
N LEU A 10 5.39 4.11 -7.91
CA LEU A 10 4.59 3.05 -7.29
C LEU A 10 5.35 1.71 -7.27
N LYS A 11 5.92 1.28 -8.41
CA LYS A 11 6.72 0.04 -8.50
C LYS A 11 7.94 0.02 -7.58
N ARG A 12 8.64 1.14 -7.43
CA ARG A 12 9.76 1.21 -6.46
C ARG A 12 9.29 1.01 -5.02
N ASP A 13 8.10 1.49 -4.70
CA ASP A 13 7.52 1.26 -3.38
C ASP A 13 7.10 -0.21 -3.23
N HIS A 14 6.51 -0.82 -4.25
CA HIS A 14 6.19 -2.25 -4.29
C HIS A 14 7.44 -3.12 -4.07
N ASP A 15 8.54 -2.83 -4.76
CA ASP A 15 9.81 -3.54 -4.57
C ASP A 15 10.31 -3.45 -3.13
N LYS A 16 10.24 -2.26 -2.53
CA LYS A 16 10.59 -2.06 -1.12
C LYS A 16 9.67 -2.84 -0.19
N GLN A 17 8.36 -2.83 -0.44
CA GLN A 17 7.36 -3.51 0.37
C GLN A 17 7.52 -5.03 0.29
N ARG A 18 7.81 -5.58 -0.90
CA ARG A 18 8.16 -7.00 -1.12
C ARG A 18 9.41 -7.40 -0.32
N GLU A 19 10.45 -6.58 -0.29
CA GLU A 19 11.63 -6.86 0.54
C GLU A 19 11.31 -6.81 2.04
N MET A 20 10.50 -5.85 2.50
CA MET A 20 10.05 -5.79 3.90
C MET A 20 9.22 -7.02 4.30
N LEU A 21 8.33 -7.49 3.43
CA LEU A 21 7.55 -8.73 3.63
C LEU A 21 8.46 -9.96 3.72
N LYS A 22 9.47 -10.04 2.88
CA LYS A 22 10.47 -11.12 2.92
C LYS A 22 11.26 -11.10 4.23
N GLU A 23 11.74 -9.94 4.66
CA GLU A 23 12.41 -9.78 5.97
C GLU A 23 11.49 -10.17 7.14
N LEU A 24 10.21 -9.77 7.12
CA LEU A 24 9.23 -10.15 8.16
C LEU A 24 9.03 -11.67 8.23
N ALA A 25 9.00 -12.35 7.08
CA ALA A 25 8.85 -13.80 7.01
C ALA A 25 10.05 -14.55 7.62
N GLU A 26 11.26 -13.96 7.54
CA GLU A 26 12.48 -14.54 8.10
C GLU A 26 12.60 -14.37 9.64
N LEU A 27 11.88 -13.43 10.23
CA LEU A 27 11.92 -13.11 11.67
C LEU A 27 11.09 -14.04 12.56
N LYS A 28 11.04 -15.34 12.23
CA LYS A 28 10.19 -16.30 12.94
C LYS A 28 10.50 -16.39 14.44
N GLY A 29 9.48 -16.15 15.26
CA GLY A 29 9.57 -16.20 16.73
C GLY A 29 10.27 -15.00 17.38
N ASP A 30 10.83 -14.06 16.61
CA ASP A 30 11.44 -12.83 17.15
C ASP A 30 10.41 -11.70 17.20
N GLY A 31 9.49 -11.79 18.18
CA GLY A 31 8.38 -10.84 18.32
C GLY A 31 8.82 -9.37 18.43
N ALA A 32 9.98 -9.10 19.04
CA ALA A 32 10.51 -7.74 19.17
C ALA A 32 10.97 -7.18 17.81
N LYS A 33 11.71 -7.96 17.01
CA LYS A 33 12.11 -7.53 15.67
C LYS A 33 10.92 -7.47 14.72
N ARG A 34 10.02 -8.46 14.76
CA ARG A 34 8.77 -8.45 13.98
C ARG A 34 7.97 -7.19 14.24
N LYS A 35 7.72 -6.85 15.52
CA LYS A 35 6.97 -5.63 15.88
C LYS A 35 7.60 -4.37 15.30
N LYS A 36 8.93 -4.23 15.42
CA LYS A 36 9.63 -3.05 14.90
C LYS A 36 9.55 -2.95 13.37
N LEU A 37 9.79 -4.04 12.66
CA LEU A 37 9.75 -4.06 11.20
C LEU A 37 8.31 -3.92 10.68
N PHE A 38 7.36 -4.56 11.33
CA PHE A 38 5.94 -4.51 10.97
C PHE A 38 5.39 -3.10 11.11
N GLU A 39 5.77 -2.36 12.16
CA GLU A 39 5.39 -0.95 12.29
C GLU A 39 5.94 -0.09 11.14
N ALA A 40 7.17 -0.34 10.72
CA ALA A 40 7.74 0.34 9.55
C ALA A 40 7.01 -0.06 8.25
N PHE A 41 6.67 -1.34 8.10
CA PHE A 41 5.94 -1.88 6.95
C PHE A 41 4.53 -1.28 6.86
N ARG A 42 3.79 -1.28 7.96
CA ARG A 42 2.46 -0.69 8.10
C ARG A 42 2.44 0.76 7.65
N ILE A 43 3.37 1.58 8.17
CA ILE A 43 3.48 3.00 7.78
C ILE A 43 3.77 3.12 6.28
N GLU A 44 4.66 2.28 5.74
CA GLU A 44 5.00 2.31 4.32
C GLU A 44 3.77 2.06 3.44
N ILE A 45 3.07 0.95 3.66
CA ILE A 45 1.95 0.55 2.80
C ILE A 45 0.72 1.44 2.97
N GLN A 46 0.44 1.91 4.18
CA GLN A 46 -0.66 2.86 4.39
C GLN A 46 -0.38 4.21 3.73
N SER A 47 0.86 4.69 3.83
CA SER A 47 1.24 5.96 3.18
C SER A 47 1.23 5.88 1.66
N HIS A 48 1.61 4.72 1.12
CA HIS A 48 1.57 4.40 -0.29
C HIS A 48 0.12 4.33 -0.78
N ALA A 49 -0.71 3.48 -0.16
CA ALA A 49 -2.12 3.30 -0.53
C ALA A 49 -2.90 4.61 -0.50
N ALA A 50 -2.76 5.42 0.56
CA ALA A 50 -3.44 6.71 0.66
C ALA A 50 -2.96 7.71 -0.39
N ALA A 51 -1.65 7.74 -0.70
CA ALA A 51 -1.12 8.63 -1.73
C ALA A 51 -1.54 8.20 -3.14
N GLU A 52 -1.63 6.91 -3.42
CA GLU A 52 -2.14 6.35 -4.68
C GLU A 52 -3.63 6.64 -4.84
N GLU A 53 -4.43 6.45 -3.80
CA GLU A 53 -5.86 6.77 -3.78
C GLU A 53 -6.12 8.23 -4.12
N GLU A 54 -5.34 9.14 -3.53
CA GLU A 54 -5.47 10.59 -3.75
C GLU A 54 -4.86 11.08 -5.07
N SER A 55 -4.07 10.25 -5.75
CA SER A 55 -3.48 10.57 -7.04
C SER A 55 -4.13 9.76 -8.16
N LEU A 56 -3.63 8.56 -8.41
CA LEU A 56 -3.98 7.70 -9.53
C LEU A 56 -5.47 7.32 -9.47
N TYR A 57 -5.96 6.78 -8.35
CA TYR A 57 -7.35 6.30 -8.28
C TYR A 57 -8.37 7.42 -8.31
N ALA A 58 -8.08 8.57 -7.69
CA ALA A 58 -8.92 9.76 -7.82
C ALA A 58 -9.16 10.16 -9.29
N THR A 59 -8.17 9.96 -10.16
CA THR A 59 -8.29 10.21 -11.60
C THR A 59 -8.99 9.07 -12.31
N MET A 60 -8.59 7.82 -12.07
CA MET A 60 -9.19 6.63 -12.68
C MET A 60 -10.69 6.50 -12.38
N LEU A 61 -11.15 6.92 -11.20
CA LEU A 61 -12.58 6.94 -10.85
C LEU A 61 -13.41 7.85 -11.77
N GLY A 62 -12.79 8.88 -12.35
CA GLY A 62 -13.39 9.75 -13.35
C GLY A 62 -13.57 9.06 -14.71
N GLU A 63 -12.63 8.18 -15.07
CA GLU A 63 -12.55 7.53 -16.39
C GLU A 63 -13.39 6.25 -16.46
N PRO A 64 -14.43 6.17 -17.32
CA PRO A 64 -15.31 5.01 -17.38
C PRO A 64 -14.61 3.66 -17.56
N GLU A 65 -13.55 3.62 -18.37
CA GLU A 65 -12.81 2.39 -18.69
C GLU A 65 -11.90 1.92 -17.54
N LEU A 66 -11.53 2.80 -16.60
CA LEU A 66 -10.62 2.51 -15.49
C LEU A 66 -11.32 2.45 -14.13
N ARG A 67 -12.59 2.89 -14.07
CA ARG A 67 -13.32 3.12 -12.83
C ARG A 67 -13.54 1.87 -12.00
N ASP A 68 -13.83 0.75 -12.66
CA ASP A 68 -14.14 -0.48 -11.94
C ASP A 68 -12.87 -1.09 -11.31
N ASP A 69 -11.73 -1.01 -12.01
CA ASP A 69 -10.43 -1.41 -11.46
C ASP A 69 -10.03 -0.54 -10.26
N ALA A 70 -10.17 0.79 -10.38
CA ALA A 70 -9.89 1.70 -9.28
C ALA A 70 -10.78 1.43 -8.04
N ARG A 71 -12.05 1.10 -8.24
CA ARG A 71 -12.95 0.71 -7.14
C ARG A 71 -12.54 -0.61 -6.50
N HIS A 72 -12.07 -1.55 -7.31
CA HIS A 72 -11.58 -2.83 -6.84
C HIS A 72 -10.36 -2.63 -5.94
N SER A 73 -9.34 -1.89 -6.40
CA SER A 73 -8.13 -1.63 -5.60
C SER A 73 -8.39 -0.86 -4.33
N VAL A 74 -9.28 0.15 -4.33
CA VAL A 74 -9.71 0.82 -3.09
C VAL A 74 -10.34 -0.17 -2.09
N SER A 75 -11.07 -1.17 -2.57
CA SER A 75 -11.63 -2.22 -1.71
C SER A 75 -10.53 -3.13 -1.16
N GLU A 76 -9.52 -3.47 -1.96
CA GLU A 76 -8.40 -4.29 -1.52
C GLU A 76 -7.50 -3.56 -0.51
N HIS A 77 -7.22 -2.27 -0.73
CA HIS A 77 -6.58 -1.39 0.26
C HIS A 77 -7.28 -1.45 1.61
N LYS A 78 -8.62 -1.36 1.62
CA LYS A 78 -9.41 -1.43 2.85
C LYS A 78 -9.28 -2.78 3.54
N GLU A 79 -9.28 -3.88 2.78
CA GLU A 79 -9.09 -5.23 3.30
C GLU A 79 -7.70 -5.40 3.93
N ILE A 80 -6.66 -4.94 3.23
CA ILE A 80 -5.28 -4.98 3.71
C ILE A 80 -5.16 -4.14 5.00
N ASP A 81 -5.73 -2.93 5.04
CA ASP A 81 -5.72 -2.06 6.23
C ASP A 81 -6.38 -2.72 7.45
N ASP A 82 -7.50 -3.41 7.26
CA ASP A 82 -8.17 -4.19 8.33
C ASP A 82 -7.27 -5.33 8.83
N LEU A 83 -6.65 -6.07 7.91
CA LEU A 83 -5.72 -7.15 8.28
C LEU A 83 -4.52 -6.63 9.09
N LEU A 84 -3.99 -5.46 8.74
CA LEU A 84 -2.92 -4.82 9.52
C LEU A 84 -3.38 -4.45 10.92
N GLY A 85 -4.58 -3.87 11.04
CA GLY A 85 -5.20 -3.54 12.32
C GLY A 85 -5.35 -4.77 13.22
N GLU A 86 -5.93 -5.85 12.68
CA GLU A 86 -6.06 -7.12 13.42
C GLU A 86 -4.70 -7.67 13.87
N MET A 87 -3.67 -7.56 13.03
CA MET A 87 -2.32 -8.03 13.36
C MET A 87 -1.64 -7.21 14.47
N MET A 88 -2.01 -5.93 14.65
CA MET A 88 -1.48 -5.07 15.72
C MET A 88 -1.93 -5.53 17.11
N ASP A 89 -3.08 -6.18 17.20
CA ASP A 89 -3.68 -6.68 18.45
C ASP A 89 -3.16 -8.07 18.85
N LEU A 90 -2.43 -8.74 17.95
CA LEU A 90 -1.87 -10.07 18.18
C LEU A 90 -0.47 -10.00 18.82
N ASP A 91 -0.10 -11.06 19.55
CA ASP A 91 1.28 -11.23 20.02
C ASP A 91 2.18 -11.56 18.82
N PHE A 92 3.12 -10.67 18.50
CA PHE A 92 4.08 -10.81 17.40
C PHE A 92 4.96 -12.07 17.47
N ALA A 93 5.08 -12.70 18.65
CA ALA A 93 5.78 -13.97 18.83
C ALA A 93 4.88 -15.20 18.62
N SER A 94 3.56 -15.03 18.48
CA SER A 94 2.58 -16.13 18.40
C SER A 94 2.49 -16.75 17.00
N ASP A 95 2.05 -18.00 16.96
CA ASP A 95 1.70 -18.71 15.72
C ASP A 95 0.47 -18.09 15.04
N GLU A 96 -0.42 -17.45 15.81
CA GLU A 96 -1.60 -16.75 15.29
C GLU A 96 -1.20 -15.52 14.47
N TRP A 97 -0.28 -14.70 14.99
CA TRP A 97 0.29 -13.58 14.24
C TRP A 97 0.98 -14.06 12.96
N GLU A 98 1.72 -15.16 13.02
CA GLU A 98 2.39 -15.73 11.85
C GLU A 98 1.40 -16.20 10.79
N SER A 99 0.33 -16.89 11.19
CA SER A 99 -0.73 -17.31 10.27
C SER A 99 -1.41 -16.11 9.61
N LYS A 100 -1.72 -15.07 10.38
CA LYS A 100 -2.36 -13.84 9.89
C LYS A 100 -1.43 -13.07 8.95
N PHE A 101 -0.13 -12.99 9.29
CA PHE A 101 0.90 -12.38 8.45
C PHE A 101 0.97 -13.02 7.07
N PHE A 102 1.02 -14.35 6.97
CA PHE A 102 1.09 -15.01 5.66
C PHE A 102 -0.21 -14.84 4.84
N HIS A 103 -1.36 -14.73 5.50
CA HIS A 103 -2.61 -14.40 4.81
C HIS A 103 -2.61 -12.96 4.28
N MET A 104 -2.25 -11.98 5.11
CA MET A 104 -2.13 -10.57 4.72
C MET A 104 -1.11 -10.41 3.59
N ARG A 105 0.06 -11.03 3.71
CA ARG A 105 1.09 -11.04 2.68
C ARG A 105 0.57 -11.54 1.35
N HIS A 106 -0.16 -12.66 1.34
CA HIS A 106 -0.72 -13.20 0.10
C HIS A 106 -1.71 -12.25 -0.57
N ARG A 107 -2.59 -11.61 0.21
CA ARG A 107 -3.53 -10.60 -0.31
C ARG A 107 -2.78 -9.38 -0.84
N TYR A 108 -1.76 -8.92 -0.12
CA TYR A 108 -0.95 -7.78 -0.52
C TYR A 108 -0.14 -8.03 -1.79
N GLU A 109 0.55 -9.17 -1.88
CA GLU A 109 1.32 -9.55 -3.08
C GLU A 109 0.40 -9.70 -4.30
N HIS A 110 -0.79 -10.29 -4.14
CA HIS A 110 -1.78 -10.38 -5.22
C HIS A 110 -2.20 -9.00 -5.73
N HIS A 111 -2.55 -8.11 -4.79
CA HIS A 111 -3.00 -6.76 -5.09
C HIS A 111 -1.95 -5.95 -5.89
N ILE A 112 -0.70 -5.89 -5.41
CA ILE A 112 0.36 -5.15 -6.12
C ILE A 112 0.75 -5.81 -7.45
N ASP A 113 0.55 -7.12 -7.62
CA ASP A 113 0.77 -7.81 -8.90
C ASP A 113 -0.34 -7.44 -9.91
N GLU A 114 -1.62 -7.39 -9.48
CA GLU A 114 -2.74 -6.92 -10.32
C GLU A 114 -2.56 -5.45 -10.76
N GLU A 115 -2.11 -4.59 -9.86
CA GLU A 115 -1.78 -3.20 -10.18
C GLU A 115 -0.70 -3.11 -11.26
N GLU A 116 0.41 -3.83 -11.07
CA GLU A 116 1.57 -3.73 -11.96
C GLU A 116 1.37 -4.38 -13.33
N GLU A 117 0.61 -5.47 -13.40
CA GLU A 117 0.41 -6.27 -14.61
C GLU A 117 -0.84 -5.88 -15.41
N GLU A 118 -1.88 -5.35 -14.75
CA GLU A 118 -3.16 -5.04 -15.39
C GLU A 118 -3.49 -3.55 -15.33
N MET A 119 -3.50 -2.96 -14.13
CA MET A 119 -4.03 -1.60 -13.96
C MET A 119 -3.10 -0.51 -14.48
N PHE A 120 -1.80 -0.57 -14.18
CA PHE A 120 -0.84 0.43 -14.65
C PHE A 120 -0.75 0.45 -16.18
N PRO A 121 -0.66 -0.69 -16.89
CA PRO A 121 -0.74 -0.70 -18.35
C PRO A 121 -2.06 -0.15 -18.92
N ALA A 122 -3.19 -0.41 -18.24
CA ALA A 122 -4.48 0.14 -18.65
C ALA A 122 -4.51 1.68 -18.47
N ALA A 123 -4.03 2.17 -17.33
CA ALA A 123 -3.93 3.60 -17.06
C ALA A 123 -2.97 4.29 -18.04
N GLU A 124 -1.79 3.71 -18.31
CA GLU A 124 -0.80 4.24 -19.26
C GLU A 124 -1.37 4.37 -20.68
N LYS A 125 -2.30 3.49 -21.05
CA LYS A 125 -2.95 3.53 -22.37
C LYS A 125 -4.02 4.62 -22.48
N GLU A 126 -4.69 4.95 -21.40
CA GLU A 126 -5.85 5.87 -21.40
C GLU A 126 -5.48 7.30 -20.94
N LEU A 127 -4.42 7.45 -20.14
CA LEU A 127 -3.96 8.75 -19.62
C LEU A 127 -2.86 9.35 -20.51
N ASP A 128 -2.80 10.68 -20.59
CA ASP A 128 -1.74 11.38 -21.31
C ASP A 128 -0.56 11.75 -20.40
N ASP A 129 0.63 11.95 -20.99
CA ASP A 129 1.86 12.29 -20.27
C ASP A 129 1.70 13.47 -19.30
N ALA A 130 0.85 14.45 -19.66
CA ALA A 130 0.61 15.63 -18.82
C ALA A 130 -0.20 15.28 -17.57
N THR A 131 -1.17 14.38 -17.70
CA THR A 131 -1.91 13.82 -16.57
C THR A 131 -0.99 13.00 -15.69
N GLU A 132 -0.22 12.07 -16.27
CA GLU A 132 0.71 11.21 -15.52
C GLU A 132 1.75 12.02 -14.73
N GLN A 133 2.31 13.08 -15.33
CA GLN A 133 3.22 13.96 -14.63
C GLN A 133 2.55 14.61 -13.41
N LYS A 134 1.29 15.06 -13.56
CA LYS A 134 0.53 15.64 -12.45
C LYS A 134 0.24 14.60 -11.36
N LEU A 135 -0.06 13.37 -11.72
CA LEU A 135 -0.29 12.28 -10.76
C LEU A 135 0.97 12.01 -9.93
N ALA A 136 2.13 11.93 -10.59
CA ALA A 136 3.41 11.77 -9.90
C ALA A 136 3.69 12.91 -8.93
N GLU A 137 3.49 14.17 -9.34
CA GLU A 137 3.65 15.33 -8.45
C GLU A 137 2.73 15.27 -7.20
N ILE A 138 1.48 14.81 -7.38
CA ILE A 138 0.54 14.60 -6.27
C ILE A 138 1.07 13.47 -5.37
N TYR A 139 1.41 12.31 -5.93
CA TYR A 139 1.89 11.14 -5.20
C TYR A 139 3.13 11.47 -4.35
N GLU A 140 4.15 12.08 -4.97
CA GLU A 140 5.39 12.50 -4.31
C GLU A 140 5.15 13.51 -3.18
N THR A 141 4.13 14.37 -3.32
CA THR A 141 3.73 15.34 -2.30
C THR A 141 2.94 14.69 -1.16
N ARG A 142 2.02 13.78 -1.48
CA ARG A 142 1.08 13.17 -0.53
C ARG A 142 1.74 12.08 0.30
N LYS A 143 2.51 11.17 -0.30
CA LYS A 143 3.14 10.06 0.43
C LYS A 143 3.89 10.47 1.72
N PRO A 144 4.75 11.51 1.75
CA PRO A 144 5.42 11.93 2.99
C PRO A 144 4.49 12.61 4.01
N ILE A 145 3.33 13.11 3.59
CA ILE A 145 2.27 13.60 4.47
C ILE A 145 1.55 12.40 5.08
N GLU A 146 1.11 11.45 4.24
CA GLU A 146 0.42 10.25 4.67
C GLU A 146 1.29 9.37 5.59
N ALA A 147 2.61 9.32 5.38
CA ALA A 147 3.52 8.63 6.28
C ALA A 147 3.57 9.27 7.68
N LYS A 148 3.36 10.59 7.80
CA LYS A 148 3.25 11.25 9.11
C LYS A 148 1.91 10.95 9.76
N GLU A 149 0.83 10.94 8.98
CA GLU A 149 -0.52 10.62 9.47
C GLU A 149 -0.63 9.16 9.91
N ALA A 150 -0.16 8.20 9.11
CA ALA A 150 -0.12 6.77 9.45
C ALA A 150 0.71 6.48 10.71
N LYS A 151 1.75 7.29 10.95
CA LYS A 151 2.56 7.23 12.17
C LYS A 151 1.84 7.85 13.38
N ALA A 152 1.08 8.92 13.18
CA ALA A 152 0.34 9.58 14.24
C ALA A 152 -0.92 8.80 14.65
N ASN A 153 -1.55 8.11 13.70
CA ASN A 153 -2.83 7.43 13.85
C ASN A 153 -2.70 5.93 13.48
N PRO A 154 -2.12 5.09 14.35
CA PRO A 154 -1.98 3.66 14.09
C PRO A 154 -3.34 2.96 14.03
N THR A 155 -3.54 2.10 13.02
CA THR A 155 -4.68 1.20 12.94
C THR A 155 -4.70 0.24 14.15
N GLY A 156 -5.90 -0.04 14.67
CA GLY A 156 -6.10 -0.86 15.89
C GLY A 156 -6.11 -0.05 17.20
N GLY A 157 -5.81 1.25 17.16
CA GLY A 157 -6.12 2.16 18.27
C GLY A 157 -7.62 2.44 18.29
N ASP A 158 -8.33 1.84 19.24
CA ASP A 158 -9.75 2.04 19.54
C ASP A 158 -10.05 3.50 19.94
N GLU A 159 -9.93 4.46 19.01
CA GLU A 159 -10.38 5.87 19.11
C GLU A 159 -10.70 6.45 17.71
N ARG A 160 -11.32 5.66 16.82
CA ARG A 160 -12.06 6.21 15.67
C ARG A 160 -13.54 6.28 16.04
N ASP A 161 -13.87 7.18 16.97
CA ASP A 161 -15.25 7.62 17.26
C ASP A 161 -15.81 8.49 16.12
#